data_AF-A0A453BZY7-F1
#
_entry.id   AF-A0A453BZY7-F1
#
_cell.length_a   1.000
_cell.length_b   1.000
_cell.length_c   1.000
_cell.angle_alpha   90.00
_cell.angle_beta   90.00
_cell.angle_gamma   90.00
#
_symmetry.space_group_name_H-M   'P 1'
#
loop_
_entity.id
_entity.type
_entity.pdbx_description
1 polymer ?
#
loop_
_entity_poly.entity_id
_entity_poly.type
_entity_poly.pdbx_seq_one_letter_code
_entity_poly.pdbx_strand_id
1 'polypeptide(L)' 'MSGHGHDEPYYLHAKHMYNLHRMKHQKLTAWTSVLGAVSIGIGVPVFAVVFQQKKTSSG' A
#
# COMPACT_ATOMS: atom_id res chain seq x y z
N MET A 1 -13.34 -41.73 12.39
CA MET A 1 -13.99 -40.67 11.59
C MET A 1 -13.75 -39.34 12.29
N SER A 2 -12.87 -38.51 11.70
CA SER A 2 -12.82 -37.04 11.70
C SER A 2 -13.00 -36.26 13.02
N GLY A 3 -11.91 -36.02 13.75
CA GLY A 3 -11.82 -34.95 14.75
C GLY A 3 -11.48 -33.62 14.07
N HIS A 4 -12.39 -32.65 14.14
CA HIS A 4 -12.22 -31.28 13.65
C HIS A 4 -11.17 -30.52 14.48
N GLY A 5 -9.89 -30.64 14.10
CA GLY A 5 -8.87 -29.67 14.47
C GLY A 5 -8.98 -28.49 13.49
N HIS A 6 -9.44 -27.34 13.97
CA HIS A 6 -9.35 -26.11 13.18
C HIS A 6 -7.87 -25.83 12.91
N ASP A 7 -7.42 -26.02 11.68
CA ASP A 7 -6.12 -25.52 11.20
C ASP A 7 -6.18 -23.99 11.19
N GLU A 8 -6.03 -23.41 12.38
CA GLU A 8 -6.03 -21.99 12.60
C GLU A 8 -4.88 -21.35 11.83
N PRO A 9 -5.16 -20.27 11.08
CA PRO A 9 -4.24 -19.82 10.07
C PRO A 9 -2.96 -19.28 10.70
N TYR A 10 -1.83 -19.60 10.09
CA TYR A 10 -0.46 -19.33 10.59
C TYR A 10 -0.24 -17.91 11.16
N TYR A 11 -0.97 -16.90 10.69
CA TYR A 11 -0.86 -15.53 11.16
C TYR A 11 -1.52 -15.26 12.52
N LEU A 12 -2.42 -16.12 13.03
CA LEU A 12 -3.08 -15.95 14.33
C LEU A 12 -2.13 -16.18 15.51
N HIS A 13 -1.24 -17.17 15.41
CA HIS A 13 -0.29 -17.55 16.47
C HIS A 13 1.17 -17.20 16.12
N ALA A 14 1.38 -16.31 15.14
CA ALA A 14 2.74 -15.92 14.73
C ALA A 14 3.41 -15.07 15.82
N LYS A 15 4.69 -15.36 16.11
CA LYS A 15 5.51 -14.56 17.05
C LYS A 15 5.66 -13.09 16.62
N HIS A 16 5.55 -12.81 15.32
CA HIS A 16 5.65 -11.47 14.76
C HIS A 16 4.35 -11.13 14.02
N MET A 17 3.81 -9.93 14.26
CA MET A 17 2.57 -9.48 13.61
C MET A 17 2.66 -9.47 12.08
N TYR A 18 3.82 -9.17 11.52
CA TYR A 18 4.02 -9.15 10.07
C TYR A 18 5.00 -10.22 9.62
N ASN A 19 4.59 -11.04 8.67
CA ASN A 19 5.47 -11.99 8.01
C ASN A 19 6.05 -11.42 6.70
N LEU A 20 6.76 -10.30 6.83
CA LEU A 20 7.34 -9.58 5.70
C LEU A 20 8.37 -10.43 4.93
N HIS A 21 9.14 -11.26 5.62
CA HIS A 21 10.18 -12.09 5.01
C HIS A 21 9.62 -13.20 4.11
N ARG A 22 8.36 -13.63 4.33
CA ARG A 22 7.68 -14.63 3.50
C ARG A 22 6.94 -14.02 2.31
N MET A 23 6.96 -12.69 2.12
CA MET A 23 6.38 -12.07 0.93
C MET A 23 7.18 -12.40 -0.32
N LYS A 24 6.49 -12.89 -1.35
CA LYS A 24 7.06 -13.04 -2.70
C LYS A 24 7.38 -11.65 -3.27
N HIS A 25 8.60 -11.46 -3.77
CA HIS A 25 9.09 -10.19 -4.31
C HIS A 25 9.04 -9.00 -3.33
N GLN A 26 9.24 -9.25 -2.03
CA GLN A 26 9.15 -8.25 -0.95
C GLN A 26 9.82 -6.89 -1.29
N LYS A 27 11.06 -6.90 -1.79
CA LYS A 27 11.77 -5.66 -2.15
C LYS A 27 11.06 -4.89 -3.25
N LEU A 28 10.65 -5.57 -4.32
CA LEU A 28 9.96 -4.93 -5.45
C LEU A 28 8.65 -4.32 -4.97
N THR A 29 7.85 -5.06 -4.19
CA THR A 29 6.58 -4.57 -3.64
C THR A 29 6.76 -3.39 -2.70
N ALA A 30 7.80 -3.39 -1.86
CA ALA A 30 8.10 -2.25 -1.00
C ALA A 30 8.52 -1.02 -1.80
N TRP A 31 9.35 -1.18 -2.83
CA TRP A 31 9.77 -0.06 -3.66
C TRP A 31 8.63 0.52 -4.49
N THR A 32 7.80 -0.31 -5.12
CA THR A 32 6.66 0.18 -5.91
C THR A 32 5.59 0.83 -5.03
N SER A 33 5.37 0.33 -3.81
CA SER A 33 4.43 0.96 -2.88
C SER A 33 4.92 2.33 -2.40
N VAL A 34 6.20 2.45 -2.06
CA VAL A 34 6.82 3.74 -1.68
C VAL A 34 6.76 4.72 -2.85
N LEU A 35 7.14 4.31 -4.05
CA LEU A 35 7.09 5.17 -5.24
C LEU A 35 5.66 5.61 -5.56
N GLY A 36 4.68 4.70 -5.45
CA GLY A 36 3.27 5.03 -5.64
C GLY A 36 2.77 6.06 -4.63
N ALA A 37 3.09 5.87 -3.34
CA ALA A 37 2.70 6.80 -2.28
C ALA A 37 3.31 8.20 -2.48
N VAL A 38 4.61 8.27 -2.81
CA VAL A 38 5.28 9.54 -3.11
C VAL A 38 4.68 10.22 -4.34
N SER A 39 4.42 9.45 -5.40
CA SER A 39 3.85 9.97 -6.64
C SER A 39 2.48 10.59 -6.42
N ILE A 40 1.61 9.96 -5.62
CA ILE A 40 0.29 10.50 -5.28
C ILE A 40 0.44 11.73 -4.37
N GLY A 41 1.31 11.66 -3.37
CA GLY A 41 1.55 12.76 -2.42
C GLY A 41 2.02 14.05 -3.11
N ILE A 42 2.81 13.94 -4.17
CA ILE A 42 3.26 15.10 -4.97
C ILE A 42 2.27 15.45 -6.08
N GLY A 43 1.72 14.43 -6.77
CA GLY A 43 0.87 14.63 -7.94
C GLY A 43 -0.43 15.35 -7.63
N VAL A 44 -1.08 15.04 -6.50
CA VAL A 44 -2.37 15.65 -6.12
C VAL A 44 -2.24 17.17 -5.88
N PRO A 45 -1.30 17.66 -5.03
CA PRO A 45 -1.12 19.10 -4.84
C PRO A 45 -0.73 19.85 -6.12
N VAL A 46 0.16 19.30 -6.94
CA VAL A 46 0.56 19.92 -8.22
C VAL A 46 -0.64 20.05 -9.15
N PHE A 47 -1.42 18.98 -9.30
CA PHE A 47 -2.64 19.01 -10.10
C PHE A 47 -3.65 20.04 -9.57
N ALA A 48 -3.83 20.11 -8.25
CA ALA A 48 -4.74 21.08 -7.63
C ALA A 48 -4.32 22.53 -7.91
N VAL A 49 -3.03 22.84 -7.84
CA VAL A 49 -2.50 24.17 -8.19
C VAL A 49 -2.75 24.48 -9.66
N VAL A 50 -2.42 23.57 -10.58
CA VAL A 50 -2.66 23.76 -12.02
C VAL A 50 -4.15 23.97 -12.31
N PHE A 51 -5.02 23.19 -11.67
CA PHE A 51 -6.47 23.33 -11.82
C PHE A 51 -6.97 24.68 -11.33
N GLN A 52 -6.49 25.17 -10.18
CA GLN A 52 -6.85 26.49 -9.65
C GLN A 52 -6.35 27.62 -10.55
N GLN A 53 -5.09 27.57 -10.99
CA GLN A 53 -4.53 28.58 -11.91
C GLN A 53 -5.35 28.69 -13.20
N LYS A 54 -5.78 27.55 -13.79
CA LYS A 54 -6.63 27.55 -14.98
C LYS A 54 -7.97 28.27 -14.77
N LYS A 55 -8.57 28.16 -13.59
CA LYS A 55 -9.81 28.88 -13.24
C LYS A 55 -9.57 30.39 -13.14
N THR A 56 -8.41 30.81 -12.62
CA THR A 56 -8.06 32.24 -12.48
C THR A 56 -7.62 32.88 -13.80
N SER A 57 -6.92 32.16 -14.67
CA SER A 57 -6.44 32.67 -15.97
C SER A 57 -7.53 32.82 -17.04
N SER A 58 -8.75 32.37 -16.77
CA SER A 58 -9.89 32.48 -17.69
C SER A 58 -10.72 33.75 -17.47
N GLY A 59 -10.23 34.69 -16.65
CA GLY A 59 -10.81 36.01 -16.41
C GLY A 59 -10.29 37.07 -17.37
#